data_AF-A0A1R0X0Y5-F1
#
_entry.id   AF-A0A1R0X0Y5-F1
#
_cell.length_a   1.000
_cell.length_b   1.000
_cell.length_c   1.000
_cell.angle_alpha   90.00
_cell.angle_beta   90.00
_cell.angle_gamma   90.00
#
_symmetry.space_group_name_H-M   'P 1'
#
loop_
_entity.id
_entity.type
_entity.pdbx_description
1 polymer ?
#
loop_
_entity_poly.entity_id
_entity_poly.type
_entity_poly.pdbx_seq_one_letter_code
_entity_poly.pdbx_strand_id
1 'polypeptide(L)'
;MDQSDIMKNYHSYIDEIKGTFDPIIKKMRQQKNEKWVGIAWKGPIKQVLGYFKHAKIVSAIKWSSLPLLGQAIVILTGWYKHLPLWSIILGSVVLLFVIYYFFYVKRYIDKMATLGSPEFHVEALKARRPVEYAVWNTFIQKDHFTFNGLYDAFNTLLVPIKDGSIESVLQYSIGREEVLEETIQELRDRIEELERSVDGLAEDIDNSENSISYLVNLLKAVNTNIYRLTNGILDFDDLRFVSPFTIYAVKENKLTKILDKGTSGGSVSEIDLSVFQEFEYAAVSAAKAKSNDSFISYPYPGKVVVAFSMKMLNNERWVWCFHFDESDKRALSLVISNDIIESRQIRRLIHAFCLILHKNMISKKEATQDAAEQAN
;
A
#
# COMPACT_ATOMS: atom_id res chain seq x y z
N MET A 1 -43.35 31.37 15.66
CA MET A 1 -42.41 32.26 14.94
C MET A 1 -43.20 33.48 14.50
N ASP A 2 -42.75 34.68 14.87
CA ASP A 2 -43.41 35.92 14.46
C ASP A 2 -43.24 36.10 12.94
N GLN A 3 -44.28 36.60 12.26
CA GLN A 3 -44.28 36.77 10.80
C GLN A 3 -43.18 37.74 10.35
N SER A 4 -42.79 38.66 11.24
CA SER A 4 -41.68 39.59 11.06
C SER A 4 -40.31 38.89 11.02
N ASP A 5 -40.13 37.80 11.78
CA ASP A 5 -38.89 37.02 11.80
C ASP A 5 -38.77 36.12 10.56
N ILE A 6 -39.89 35.57 10.07
CA ILE A 6 -39.92 34.80 8.82
C ILE A 6 -39.58 35.72 7.63
N MET A 7 -40.15 36.92 7.58
CA MET A 7 -39.82 37.90 6.54
C MET A 7 -38.35 38.31 6.61
N LYS A 8 -37.82 38.69 7.78
CA LYS A 8 -36.40 39.06 7.92
C LYS A 8 -35.44 37.96 7.47
N ASN A 9 -35.73 36.70 7.79
CA ASN A 9 -34.90 35.56 7.38
C ASN A 9 -35.00 35.23 5.89
N TYR A 10 -36.17 35.44 5.27
CA TYR A 10 -36.32 35.25 3.82
C TYR A 10 -35.65 36.37 3.02
N HIS A 11 -35.74 37.62 3.50
CA HIS A 11 -35.10 38.77 2.87
C HIS A 11 -33.57 38.64 2.90
N SER A 12 -32.98 38.24 4.02
CA SER A 12 -31.54 38.01 4.11
C SER A 12 -31.08 36.87 3.19
N TYR A 13 -31.86 35.78 3.11
CA TYR A 13 -31.54 34.64 2.26
C TYR A 13 -31.63 34.96 0.76
N ILE A 14 -32.64 35.73 0.32
CA ILE A 14 -32.73 36.15 -1.09
C ILE A 14 -31.62 37.14 -1.45
N ASP A 15 -31.25 38.05 -0.55
CA ASP A 15 -30.11 38.94 -0.77
C ASP A 15 -28.77 38.19 -0.85
N GLU A 16 -28.61 37.11 -0.07
CA GLU A 16 -27.44 36.22 -0.14
C GLU A 16 -27.40 35.41 -1.45
N ILE A 17 -28.55 34.86 -1.89
CA ILE A 17 -28.69 34.19 -3.19
C ILE A 17 -28.35 35.17 -4.31
N LYS A 18 -28.86 36.39 -4.26
CA LYS A 18 -28.58 37.45 -5.23
C LYS A 18 -27.09 37.74 -5.30
N GLY A 19 -26.44 37.98 -4.16
CA GLY A 19 -25.01 38.26 -4.08
C GLY A 19 -24.16 37.15 -4.71
N THR A 20 -24.63 35.91 -4.61
CA THR A 20 -23.91 34.72 -5.11
C THR A 20 -24.19 34.43 -6.59
N PHE A 21 -25.45 34.46 -7.02
CA PHE A 21 -25.86 33.94 -8.34
C PHE A 21 -25.96 35.01 -9.44
N ASP A 22 -26.31 36.25 -9.14
CA ASP A 22 -26.40 37.30 -10.18
C ASP A 22 -25.05 37.55 -10.89
N PRO A 23 -23.89 37.58 -10.19
CA PRO A 23 -22.58 37.68 -10.86
C PRO A 23 -22.28 36.49 -11.77
N ILE A 24 -22.70 35.28 -11.37
CA ILE A 24 -22.51 34.05 -12.14
C ILE A 24 -23.35 34.09 -13.42
N ILE A 25 -24.63 34.45 -13.32
CA ILE A 25 -25.53 34.58 -14.48
C ILE A 25 -25.01 35.66 -15.44
N LYS A 26 -24.56 36.80 -14.91
CA LYS A 26 -23.95 37.86 -15.73
C LYS A 26 -22.72 37.36 -16.47
N LYS A 27 -21.83 36.62 -15.79
CA LYS A 27 -20.64 36.00 -16.39
C LYS A 27 -21.02 34.97 -17.46
N MET A 28 -22.06 34.16 -17.23
CA MET A 28 -22.58 33.20 -18.22
C MET A 28 -23.09 33.87 -19.49
N ARG A 29 -23.80 35.00 -19.37
CA ARG A 29 -24.29 35.77 -20.53
C ARG A 29 -23.13 36.34 -21.34
N GLN A 30 -22.10 36.85 -20.67
CA GLN A 30 -20.92 37.44 -21.31
C GLN A 30 -20.07 36.40 -22.05
N GLN A 31 -19.94 35.18 -21.52
CA GLN A 31 -19.10 34.12 -22.09
C GLN A 31 -19.80 33.27 -23.16
N LYS A 32 -21.06 33.58 -23.49
CA LYS A 32 -21.86 32.81 -24.44
C LYS A 32 -21.19 32.84 -25.81
N ASN A 33 -20.95 31.66 -26.40
CA ASN A 33 -20.22 31.47 -27.66
C ASN A 33 -18.70 31.75 -27.63
N GLU A 34 -18.07 31.95 -26.46
CA GLU A 34 -16.61 32.07 -26.38
C GLU A 34 -15.92 30.70 -26.51
N LYS A 35 -14.76 30.66 -27.18
CA LYS A 35 -13.98 29.43 -27.40
C LYS A 35 -13.27 28.97 -26.12
N TRP A 36 -13.96 28.15 -25.33
CA TRP A 36 -13.47 27.67 -24.03
C TRP A 36 -12.32 26.67 -24.10
N VAL A 37 -12.24 25.84 -25.15
CA VAL A 37 -11.22 24.78 -25.27
C VAL A 37 -9.80 25.37 -25.26
N GLY A 38 -9.57 26.46 -25.99
CA GLY A 38 -8.25 27.13 -25.99
C GLY A 38 -7.88 27.71 -24.63
N ILE A 39 -8.87 28.13 -23.84
CA ILE A 39 -8.69 28.63 -22.48
C ILE A 39 -8.37 27.46 -21.54
N ALA A 40 -9.02 26.31 -21.69
CA ALA A 40 -8.77 25.12 -20.90
C ALA A 40 -7.34 24.56 -21.09
N TRP A 41 -6.78 24.66 -22.30
CA TRP A 41 -5.41 24.22 -22.58
C TRP A 41 -4.34 25.20 -22.08
N LYS A 42 -4.62 26.50 -22.12
CA LYS A 42 -3.66 27.55 -21.69
C LYS A 42 -3.75 27.88 -20.19
N GLY A 43 -4.89 27.62 -19.56
CA GLY A 43 -5.16 27.91 -18.15
C GLY A 43 -4.18 27.24 -17.18
N PRO A 44 -3.98 25.92 -17.26
CA PRO A 44 -3.03 25.20 -16.39
C PRO A 44 -1.60 25.73 -16.52
N ILE A 45 -1.15 26.10 -17.73
CA ILE A 45 0.18 26.67 -17.96
C ILE A 45 0.35 27.97 -17.16
N LYS A 46 -0.66 28.85 -17.16
CA LYS A 46 -0.62 30.10 -16.39
C LYS A 46 -0.58 29.84 -14.88
N GLN A 47 -1.33 28.85 -14.39
CA GLN A 47 -1.33 28.47 -12.97
C GLN A 47 0.03 27.88 -12.57
N VAL A 48 0.57 26.95 -13.35
CA VAL A 48 1.88 26.32 -13.13
C VAL A 48 2.99 27.38 -13.15
N LEU A 49 3.01 28.30 -14.11
CA LEU A 49 3.96 29.41 -14.15
C LEU A 49 3.83 30.34 -12.92
N GLY A 50 2.62 30.53 -12.40
CA GLY A 50 2.37 31.27 -11.16
C GLY A 50 2.97 30.59 -9.91
N TYR A 51 2.85 29.26 -9.83
CA TYR A 51 3.50 28.46 -8.79
C TYR A 51 5.03 28.46 -8.94
N PHE A 52 5.57 28.43 -10.16
CA PHE A 52 7.01 28.54 -10.40
C PHE A 52 7.59 29.89 -9.95
N LYS A 53 6.82 30.99 -9.99
CA LYS A 53 7.26 32.28 -9.40
C LYS A 53 7.47 32.21 -7.89
N HIS A 54 6.88 31.23 -7.21
CA HIS A 54 7.01 31.01 -5.76
C HIS A 54 7.88 29.79 -5.45
N ALA A 55 8.46 29.15 -6.47
CA ALA A 55 9.21 27.91 -6.36
C ALA A 55 10.68 28.15 -5.95
N LYS A 56 10.91 28.66 -4.74
CA LYS A 56 12.10 28.28 -3.94
C LYS A 56 12.00 26.84 -3.40
N ILE A 57 10.88 26.15 -3.68
CA ILE A 57 10.56 24.80 -3.18
C ILE A 57 11.06 23.70 -4.14
N VAL A 58 11.27 23.99 -5.43
CA VAL A 58 11.79 22.96 -6.36
C VAL A 58 13.27 22.66 -6.08
N SER A 59 14.02 23.59 -5.49
CA SER A 59 15.36 23.30 -4.92
C SER A 59 15.33 22.48 -3.63
N ALA A 60 14.17 22.29 -3.00
CA ALA A 60 14.00 21.46 -1.80
C ALA A 60 13.61 20.01 -2.13
N ILE A 61 13.30 19.70 -3.39
CA ILE A 61 13.21 18.32 -3.87
C ILE A 61 14.64 17.78 -3.92
N LYS A 62 15.11 17.27 -2.77
CA LYS A 62 16.37 16.56 -2.69
C LYS A 62 16.30 15.40 -3.68
N TRP A 63 17.31 15.30 -4.54
CA TRP A 63 17.50 14.19 -5.48
C TRP A 63 17.53 12.80 -4.81
N SER A 64 17.50 12.75 -3.47
CA SER A 64 17.38 11.54 -2.65
C SER A 64 16.01 10.86 -2.68
N SER A 65 14.95 11.46 -3.25
CA SER A 65 13.65 10.79 -3.42
C SER A 65 13.52 10.00 -4.74
N LEU A 66 14.50 10.12 -5.65
CA LEU A 66 14.59 9.33 -6.89
C LEU A 66 14.84 7.81 -6.75
N PRO A 67 15.31 7.22 -5.61
CA PRO A 67 15.56 5.77 -5.54
C PRO A 67 14.30 4.90 -5.77
N LEU A 68 13.12 5.38 -5.38
CA LEU A 68 11.85 4.69 -5.62
C LEU A 68 11.41 4.73 -7.09
N LEU A 69 11.73 5.81 -7.82
CA LEU A 69 11.53 5.89 -9.27
C LEU A 69 12.60 5.12 -10.05
N GLY A 70 13.80 4.96 -9.48
CA GLY A 70 14.93 4.26 -10.09
C GLY A 70 14.63 2.79 -10.42
N GLN A 71 13.89 2.08 -9.57
CA GLN A 71 13.55 0.68 -9.82
C GLN A 71 12.55 0.51 -10.98
N ALA A 72 11.58 1.42 -11.11
CA ALA A 72 10.65 1.45 -12.26
C ALA A 72 11.39 1.78 -13.58
N ILE A 73 12.40 2.65 -13.50
CA ILE A 73 13.27 2.99 -14.64
C ILE A 73 14.14 1.79 -15.05
N VAL A 74 14.69 1.03 -14.10
CA VAL A 74 15.54 -0.14 -14.39
C VAL A 74 14.77 -1.24 -15.13
N ILE A 75 13.52 -1.55 -14.73
CA ILE A 75 12.67 -2.53 -15.43
C ILE A 75 12.35 -2.07 -16.86
N LEU A 76 12.09 -0.78 -17.05
CA LEU A 76 11.89 -0.21 -18.37
C LEU A 76 13.18 -0.28 -19.21
N THR A 77 14.35 0.11 -18.68
CA THR A 77 15.61 0.20 -19.46
C THR A 77 16.07 -1.10 -20.13
N GLY A 78 15.68 -2.27 -19.63
CA GLY A 78 15.95 -3.55 -20.29
C GLY A 78 15.33 -3.66 -21.69
N TRP A 79 14.15 -3.06 -21.89
CA TRP A 79 13.43 -3.04 -23.17
C TRP A 79 13.89 -1.90 -24.10
N TYR A 80 14.47 -0.83 -23.53
CA TYR A 80 14.92 0.34 -24.29
C TYR A 80 16.22 0.12 -25.07
N LYS A 81 17.01 -0.91 -24.75
CA LYS A 81 18.28 -1.19 -25.46
C LYS A 81 18.12 -1.47 -26.96
N HIS A 82 16.93 -1.85 -27.42
CA HIS A 82 16.67 -2.18 -28.82
C HIS A 82 15.84 -1.12 -29.57
N LEU A 83 15.41 -0.04 -28.90
CA LEU A 83 14.61 1.01 -29.51
C LEU A 83 15.49 2.12 -30.08
N PRO A 84 15.24 2.58 -31.31
CA PRO A 84 15.99 3.69 -31.88
C PRO A 84 15.73 4.98 -31.09
N LEU A 85 16.76 5.81 -30.92
CA LEU A 85 16.73 6.99 -30.03
C LEU A 85 15.57 7.97 -30.33
N TRP A 86 15.14 8.05 -31.59
CA TRP A 86 14.00 8.89 -31.99
C TRP A 86 12.66 8.42 -31.40
N SER A 87 12.43 7.11 -31.23
CA SER A 87 11.18 6.59 -30.68
C SER A 87 11.10 6.81 -29.17
N ILE A 88 12.25 6.83 -28.50
CA ILE A 88 12.37 7.18 -27.08
C ILE A 88 11.98 8.64 -26.87
N ILE A 89 12.52 9.55 -27.70
CA ILE A 89 12.20 10.98 -27.63
C ILE A 89 10.71 11.20 -27.91
N LEU A 90 10.20 10.61 -28.99
CA LEU A 90 8.79 10.74 -29.36
C LEU A 90 7.86 10.17 -28.27
N GLY A 91 8.16 8.97 -27.77
CA GLY A 91 7.41 8.34 -26.69
C GLY A 91 7.41 9.17 -25.41
N SER A 92 8.54 9.78 -25.08
CA SER A 92 8.65 10.67 -23.90
C SER A 92 7.80 11.93 -24.05
N VAL A 93 7.80 12.56 -25.23
CA VAL A 93 6.97 13.73 -25.52
C VAL A 93 5.48 13.38 -25.46
N VAL A 94 5.09 12.24 -26.04
CA VAL A 94 3.70 11.76 -26.00
C VAL A 94 3.28 11.47 -24.55
N LEU A 95 4.13 10.81 -23.77
CA LEU A 95 3.85 10.50 -22.37
C LEU A 95 3.66 11.77 -21.53
N LEU A 96 4.55 12.76 -21.70
CA LEU A 96 4.42 14.06 -21.03
C LEU A 96 3.13 14.77 -21.44
N PHE A 97 2.74 14.69 -22.71
CA PHE A 97 1.49 15.26 -23.21
C PHE A 97 0.26 14.57 -22.61
N VAL A 98 0.29 13.24 -22.48
CA VAL A 98 -0.75 12.43 -21.82
C VAL A 98 -0.87 12.82 -20.35
N ILE A 99 0.24 12.85 -19.62
CA ILE A 99 0.26 13.26 -18.21
C ILE A 99 -0.28 14.68 -18.06
N TYR A 100 0.18 15.61 -18.90
CA TYR A 100 -0.31 16.99 -18.89
C TYR A 100 -1.82 17.06 -19.12
N TYR A 101 -2.32 16.35 -20.13
CA TYR A 101 -3.74 16.34 -20.44
C TYR A 101 -4.60 15.75 -19.31
N PHE A 102 -4.23 14.55 -18.82
CA PHE A 102 -5.04 13.84 -17.83
C PHE A 102 -4.99 14.47 -16.45
N PHE A 103 -3.83 14.95 -15.98
CA PHE A 103 -3.71 15.50 -14.64
C PHE A 103 -4.05 16.98 -14.57
N TYR A 104 -3.65 17.77 -15.56
CA TYR A 104 -3.76 19.23 -15.50
C TYR A 104 -4.93 19.75 -16.31
N VAL A 105 -5.04 19.41 -17.60
CA VAL A 105 -6.10 19.94 -18.46
C VAL A 105 -7.47 19.43 -18.02
N LYS A 106 -7.64 18.12 -17.82
CA LYS A 106 -8.92 17.53 -17.39
C LYS A 106 -9.43 18.12 -16.08
N ARG A 107 -8.57 18.19 -15.05
CA ARG A 107 -8.91 18.79 -13.75
C ARG A 107 -9.29 20.28 -13.88
N TYR A 108 -8.63 21.00 -14.77
CA TYR A 108 -8.95 22.40 -15.05
C TYR A 108 -10.29 22.55 -15.77
N ILE A 109 -10.63 21.66 -16.71
CA ILE A 109 -11.95 21.61 -17.36
C ILE A 109 -13.04 21.37 -16.32
N ASP A 110 -12.83 20.46 -15.37
CA ASP A 110 -13.78 20.20 -14.29
C ASP A 110 -14.00 21.46 -13.43
N LYS A 111 -12.94 22.23 -13.13
CA LYS A 111 -13.09 23.54 -12.45
C LYS A 111 -13.85 24.56 -13.29
N MET A 112 -13.58 24.65 -14.60
CA MET A 112 -14.30 25.55 -15.52
C MET A 112 -15.80 25.21 -15.60
N ALA A 113 -16.17 23.94 -15.40
CA ALA A 113 -17.55 23.48 -15.39
C ALA A 113 -18.26 23.64 -14.02
N THR A 114 -17.56 24.04 -12.96
CA THR A 114 -18.15 24.22 -11.62
C THR A 114 -18.60 25.66 -11.41
N LEU A 115 -19.86 25.85 -11.03
CA LEU A 115 -20.43 27.17 -10.70
C LEU A 115 -19.72 27.79 -9.49
N GLY A 116 -19.46 29.09 -9.56
CA GLY A 116 -18.78 29.84 -8.48
C GLY A 116 -17.25 29.72 -8.49
N SER A 117 -16.66 28.88 -9.36
CA SER A 117 -15.21 28.86 -9.51
C SER A 117 -14.70 30.14 -10.21
N PRO A 118 -13.50 30.64 -9.84
CA PRO A 118 -12.93 31.80 -10.53
C PRO A 118 -12.69 31.51 -12.02
N GLU A 119 -12.37 30.26 -12.36
CA GLU A 119 -12.13 29.79 -13.74
C GLU A 119 -13.41 29.42 -14.50
N PHE A 120 -14.60 29.59 -13.91
CA PHE A 120 -15.87 29.20 -14.50
C PHE A 120 -16.07 29.71 -15.93
N HIS A 121 -16.58 28.82 -16.80
CA HIS A 121 -16.92 29.12 -18.19
C HIS A 121 -18.21 28.41 -18.64
N VAL A 122 -19.16 29.18 -19.18
CA VAL A 122 -20.50 28.67 -19.55
C VAL A 122 -20.47 27.54 -20.59
N GLU A 123 -19.66 27.67 -21.65
CA GLU A 123 -19.55 26.61 -22.67
C GLU A 123 -18.88 25.32 -22.16
N ALA A 124 -18.01 25.41 -21.14
CA ALA A 124 -17.43 24.23 -20.49
C ALA A 124 -18.49 23.50 -19.64
N LEU A 125 -19.33 24.25 -18.91
CA LEU A 125 -20.48 23.71 -18.20
C LEU A 125 -21.46 23.02 -19.18
N LYS A 126 -21.79 23.66 -20.30
CA LYS A 126 -22.65 23.09 -21.34
C LYS A 126 -22.10 21.77 -21.90
N ALA A 127 -20.80 21.70 -22.16
CA ALA A 127 -20.16 20.51 -22.71
C ALA A 127 -20.03 19.36 -21.69
N ARG A 128 -19.76 19.68 -20.41
CA ARG A 128 -19.44 18.66 -19.39
C ARG A 128 -20.62 18.26 -18.52
N ARG A 129 -21.55 19.18 -18.28
CA ARG A 129 -22.73 19.02 -17.42
C ARG A 129 -23.99 19.59 -18.10
N PRO A 130 -24.44 18.97 -19.21
CA PRO A 130 -25.53 19.50 -20.01
C PRO A 130 -26.86 19.60 -19.25
N VAL A 131 -27.10 18.70 -18.28
CA VAL A 131 -28.31 18.70 -17.45
C VAL A 131 -28.34 19.92 -16.52
N GLU A 132 -27.25 20.21 -15.82
CA GLU A 132 -27.14 21.42 -14.99
C GLU A 132 -27.28 22.67 -15.87
N TYR A 133 -26.61 22.70 -17.03
CA TYR A 133 -26.73 23.81 -17.96
C TYR A 133 -28.17 24.04 -18.43
N ALA A 134 -28.96 22.99 -18.67
CA ALA A 134 -30.34 23.12 -19.12
C ALA A 134 -31.21 23.90 -18.12
N VAL A 135 -31.00 23.67 -16.82
CA VAL A 135 -31.66 24.42 -15.74
C VAL A 135 -31.29 25.90 -15.83
N TRP A 136 -29.99 26.20 -15.97
CA TRP A 136 -29.49 27.58 -16.03
C TRP A 136 -29.82 28.31 -17.34
N ASN A 137 -29.93 27.58 -18.44
CA ASN A 137 -30.14 28.14 -19.78
C ASN A 137 -31.44 28.96 -19.84
N THR A 138 -32.48 28.57 -19.09
CA THR A 138 -33.73 29.33 -18.98
C THR A 138 -33.53 30.74 -18.40
N PHE A 139 -32.58 30.91 -17.48
CA PHE A 139 -32.23 32.19 -16.86
C PHE A 139 -31.23 32.99 -17.69
N ILE A 140 -30.37 32.30 -18.45
CA ILE A 140 -29.40 32.91 -19.36
C ILE A 140 -30.11 33.54 -20.57
N GLN A 141 -31.17 32.91 -21.09
CA GLN A 141 -31.93 33.38 -22.26
C GLN A 141 -32.83 34.60 -21.99
N LYS A 142 -33.21 34.84 -20.73
CA LYS A 142 -34.00 36.00 -20.35
C LYS A 142 -33.07 37.17 -20.04
N ASP A 143 -32.91 38.10 -20.99
CA ASP A 143 -31.93 39.20 -20.90
C ASP A 143 -32.08 40.09 -19.64
N HIS A 144 -33.29 40.17 -19.09
CA HIS A 144 -33.62 40.96 -17.89
C HIS A 144 -33.82 40.14 -16.62
N PHE A 145 -33.63 38.82 -16.66
CA PHE A 145 -33.78 38.00 -15.46
C PHE A 145 -32.66 38.33 -14.47
N THR A 146 -33.05 38.77 -13.27
CA THR A 146 -32.19 38.99 -12.10
C THR A 146 -32.96 38.45 -10.91
N PHE A 147 -32.26 37.98 -9.87
CA PHE A 147 -32.96 37.57 -8.65
C PHE A 147 -33.70 38.74 -7.98
N ASN A 148 -33.33 40.00 -8.29
CA ASN A 148 -34.13 41.20 -7.97
C ASN A 148 -35.54 41.17 -8.60
N GLY A 149 -35.66 40.82 -9.89
CA GLY A 149 -36.97 40.77 -10.55
C GLY A 149 -37.85 39.62 -10.06
N LEU A 150 -37.23 38.52 -9.60
CA LEU A 150 -37.94 37.42 -8.94
C LEU A 150 -38.42 37.85 -7.55
N TYR A 151 -37.58 38.55 -6.79
CA TYR A 151 -37.90 39.13 -5.48
C TYR A 151 -39.09 40.10 -5.55
N ASP A 152 -39.10 41.00 -6.53
CA ASP A 152 -40.21 41.95 -6.73
C ASP A 152 -41.52 41.23 -7.08
N ALA A 153 -41.46 40.22 -7.96
CA ALA A 153 -42.62 39.39 -8.30
C ALA A 153 -43.12 38.56 -7.11
N PHE A 154 -42.22 38.03 -6.28
CA PHE A 154 -42.55 37.21 -5.12
C PHE A 154 -43.15 38.06 -3.98
N ASN A 155 -42.63 39.27 -3.73
CA ASN A 155 -43.24 40.23 -2.80
C ASN A 155 -44.64 40.67 -3.25
N THR A 156 -44.89 40.72 -4.57
CA THR A 156 -46.22 41.03 -5.11
C THR A 156 -47.20 39.86 -4.89
N LEU A 157 -46.71 38.63 -4.84
CA LEU A 157 -47.49 37.41 -4.58
C LEU A 157 -47.65 37.05 -3.09
N LEU A 158 -46.75 37.55 -2.23
CA LEU A 158 -46.79 37.34 -0.76
C LEU A 158 -47.73 38.31 -0.02
N VAL A 159 -48.34 39.28 -0.72
CA VAL A 159 -49.54 39.96 -0.20
C VAL A 159 -50.67 38.93 -0.17
N PRO A 160 -51.27 38.65 1.00
CA PRO A 160 -51.88 37.36 1.23
C PRO A 160 -53.21 37.21 0.48
N ILE A 161 -53.25 36.29 -0.48
CA ILE A 161 -54.48 35.54 -0.74
C ILE A 161 -54.60 34.55 0.43
N LYS A 162 -55.49 34.90 1.37
CA LYS A 162 -56.06 33.95 2.31
C LYS A 162 -56.68 32.82 1.50
N ASP A 163 -56.04 31.66 1.48
CA ASP A 163 -56.65 30.37 1.83
C ASP A 163 -55.78 29.20 1.34
N GLY A 164 -55.51 28.25 2.26
CA GLY A 164 -55.50 26.83 1.90
C GLY A 164 -54.20 26.04 1.78
N SER A 165 -53.01 26.50 2.21
CA SER A 165 -51.78 25.68 2.04
C SER A 165 -50.92 25.42 3.29
N ILE A 166 -51.42 25.69 4.49
CA ILE A 166 -50.63 25.44 5.71
C ILE A 166 -50.46 23.93 5.95
N GLU A 167 -51.49 23.13 5.64
CA GLU A 167 -51.47 21.66 5.79
C GLU A 167 -50.47 20.98 4.85
N SER A 168 -50.34 21.45 3.60
CA SER A 168 -49.40 20.89 2.63
C SER A 168 -47.94 21.26 2.94
N VAL A 169 -47.71 22.44 3.52
CA VAL A 169 -46.38 22.84 4.01
C VAL A 169 -45.99 22.06 5.28
N LEU A 170 -46.97 21.75 6.15
CA LEU A 170 -46.74 20.93 7.34
C LEU A 170 -46.43 19.47 6.97
N GLN A 171 -47.23 18.87 6.07
CA GLN A 171 -47.00 17.52 5.52
C GLN A 171 -45.65 17.41 4.78
N TYR A 172 -45.29 18.44 4.00
CA TYR A 172 -43.99 18.51 3.32
C TYR A 172 -42.82 18.62 4.31
N SER A 173 -42.99 19.33 5.42
CA SER A 173 -41.95 19.49 6.44
C SER A 173 -41.76 18.20 7.26
N ILE A 174 -42.84 17.52 7.63
CA ILE A 174 -42.82 16.24 8.35
C ILE A 174 -42.17 15.14 7.50
N GLY A 175 -42.56 15.01 6.21
CA GLY A 175 -41.95 14.03 5.32
C GLY A 175 -40.47 14.29 5.02
N ARG A 176 -40.00 15.53 5.17
CA ARG A 176 -38.58 15.88 5.00
C ARG A 176 -37.76 15.58 6.25
N GLU A 177 -38.34 15.68 7.44
CA GLU A 177 -37.70 15.29 8.69
C GLU A 177 -37.43 13.78 8.70
N GLU A 178 -38.41 12.97 8.30
CA GLU A 178 -38.25 11.52 8.19
C GLU A 178 -37.16 11.11 7.17
N VAL A 179 -37.16 11.72 5.98
CA VAL A 179 -36.11 11.46 4.97
C VAL A 179 -34.73 11.94 5.44
N LEU A 180 -34.67 13.04 6.18
CA LEU A 180 -33.41 13.53 6.76
C LEU A 180 -32.91 12.60 7.86
N GLU A 181 -33.78 12.09 8.72
CA GLU A 181 -33.44 11.09 9.75
C GLU A 181 -32.94 9.79 9.11
N GLU A 182 -33.63 9.30 8.07
CA GLU A 182 -33.20 8.12 7.30
C GLU A 182 -31.83 8.34 6.67
N THR A 183 -31.61 9.50 6.04
CA THR A 183 -30.31 9.86 5.45
C THR A 183 -29.22 9.98 6.50
N ILE A 184 -29.52 10.57 7.67
CA ILE A 184 -28.58 10.68 8.78
C ILE A 184 -28.20 9.28 9.28
N GLN A 185 -29.18 8.37 9.40
CA GLN A 185 -28.91 7.01 9.83
C GLN A 185 -28.08 6.25 8.80
N GLU A 186 -28.41 6.34 7.50
CA GLU A 186 -27.62 5.72 6.44
C GLU A 186 -26.17 6.23 6.43
N LEU A 187 -25.98 7.54 6.63
CA LEU A 187 -24.65 8.14 6.71
C LEU A 187 -23.87 7.65 7.95
N ARG A 188 -24.55 7.47 9.09
CA ARG A 188 -23.92 6.91 10.31
C ARG A 188 -23.47 5.47 10.08
N ASP A 189 -24.32 4.64 9.49
CA ASP A 189 -23.98 3.25 9.21
C ASP A 189 -22.80 3.15 8.24
N ARG A 190 -22.77 4.01 7.20
CA ARG A 190 -21.63 4.13 6.29
C ARG A 190 -20.35 4.60 6.99
N ILE A 191 -20.45 5.55 7.92
CA ILE A 191 -19.30 6.02 8.70
C ILE A 191 -18.75 4.86 9.53
N GLU A 192 -19.61 4.09 10.21
CA GLU A 192 -19.18 2.95 11.02
C GLU A 192 -18.52 1.85 10.17
N GLU A 193 -19.05 1.56 8.98
CA GLU A 193 -18.45 0.62 8.04
C GLU A 193 -17.07 1.11 7.55
N LEU A 194 -16.94 2.40 7.24
CA LEU A 194 -15.68 3.01 6.86
C LEU A 194 -14.67 2.99 8.01
N GLU A 195 -15.08 3.25 9.25
CA GLU A 195 -14.22 3.17 10.43
C GLU A 195 -13.67 1.76 10.62
N ARG A 196 -14.52 0.72 10.56
CA ARG A 196 -14.07 -0.68 10.61
C ARG A 196 -13.11 -1.03 9.47
N SER A 197 -13.35 -0.50 8.28
CA SER A 197 -12.47 -0.71 7.12
C SER A 197 -11.12 -0.02 7.31
N VAL A 198 -11.11 1.18 7.90
CA VAL A 198 -9.88 1.92 8.22
C VAL A 198 -9.07 1.19 9.30
N ASP A 199 -9.73 0.66 10.33
CA ASP A 199 -9.07 -0.12 11.38
C ASP A 199 -8.46 -1.40 10.83
N GLY A 200 -9.18 -2.12 9.95
CA GLY A 200 -8.64 -3.31 9.27
C GLY A 200 -7.44 -2.98 8.38
N LEU A 201 -7.50 -1.88 7.63
CA LEU A 201 -6.35 -1.43 6.81
C LEU A 201 -5.16 -0.99 7.69
N ALA A 202 -5.40 -0.40 8.85
CA ALA A 202 -4.33 -0.01 9.77
C ALA A 202 -3.62 -1.26 10.35
N GLU A 203 -4.37 -2.31 10.68
CA GLU A 203 -3.80 -3.59 11.11
C GLU A 203 -2.98 -4.26 9.98
N ASP A 204 -3.48 -4.24 8.75
CA ASP A 204 -2.76 -4.76 7.57
C ASP A 204 -1.45 -4.00 7.32
N ILE A 205 -1.44 -2.68 7.53
CA ILE A 205 -0.23 -1.85 7.44
C ILE A 205 0.78 -2.27 8.52
N ASP A 206 0.36 -2.40 9.79
CA ASP A 206 1.26 -2.81 10.88
C ASP A 206 1.85 -4.21 10.63
N ASN A 207 1.02 -5.16 10.19
CA ASN A 207 1.45 -6.50 9.81
C ASN A 207 2.46 -6.48 8.64
N SER A 208 2.25 -5.59 7.67
CA SER A 208 3.16 -5.40 6.52
C SER A 208 4.48 -4.77 6.94
N GLU A 209 4.46 -3.75 7.81
CA GLU A 209 5.67 -3.11 8.34
C GLU A 209 6.52 -4.10 9.14
N ASN A 210 5.88 -4.90 10.00
CA ASN A 210 6.54 -5.97 10.74
C ASN A 210 7.18 -7.00 9.80
N SER A 211 6.46 -7.39 8.75
CA SER A 211 6.96 -8.31 7.72
C SER A 211 8.18 -7.78 6.98
N ILE A 212 8.15 -6.51 6.58
CA ILE A 212 9.27 -5.82 5.94
C ILE A 212 10.47 -5.74 6.89
N SER A 213 10.23 -5.41 8.16
CA SER A 213 11.28 -5.36 9.18
C SER A 213 11.98 -6.72 9.33
N TYR A 214 11.22 -7.82 9.35
CA TYR A 214 11.77 -9.18 9.40
C TYR A 214 12.63 -9.51 8.17
N LEU A 215 12.18 -9.16 6.96
CA LEU A 215 12.95 -9.34 5.73
C LEU A 215 14.24 -8.52 5.72
N VAL A 216 14.17 -7.26 6.13
CA VAL A 216 15.35 -6.39 6.19
C VAL A 216 16.38 -6.95 7.17
N ASN A 217 15.94 -7.46 8.32
CA ASN A 217 16.83 -8.09 9.30
C ASN A 217 17.46 -9.38 8.77
N LEU A 218 16.68 -10.22 8.08
CA LEU A 218 17.18 -11.39 7.38
C LEU A 218 18.24 -11.01 6.34
N LEU A 219 17.95 -10.00 5.50
CA LEU A 219 18.86 -9.56 4.44
C LEU A 219 20.17 -9.00 5.01
N LYS A 220 20.10 -8.21 6.08
CA LYS A 220 21.30 -7.70 6.78
C LYS A 220 22.16 -8.84 7.31
N ALA A 221 21.53 -9.87 7.89
CA ALA A 221 22.26 -11.02 8.40
C ALA A 221 22.89 -11.86 7.28
N VAL A 222 22.17 -12.11 6.19
CA VAL A 222 22.71 -12.80 5.01
C VAL A 222 23.89 -12.02 4.41
N ASN A 223 23.76 -10.70 4.27
CA ASN A 223 24.82 -9.85 3.77
C ASN A 223 26.07 -9.93 4.67
N THR A 224 25.87 -9.88 5.99
CA THR A 224 26.95 -10.06 6.97
C THR A 224 27.62 -11.42 6.80
N ASN A 225 26.85 -12.50 6.64
CA ASN A 225 27.38 -13.85 6.44
C ASN A 225 28.17 -13.97 5.13
N ILE A 226 27.72 -13.31 4.06
CA ILE A 226 28.45 -13.26 2.79
C ILE A 226 29.80 -12.54 2.97
N TYR A 227 29.85 -11.41 3.68
CA TYR A 227 31.12 -10.74 3.99
C TYR A 227 32.04 -11.59 4.88
N ARG A 228 31.48 -12.31 5.86
CA ARG A 228 32.26 -13.24 6.69
C ARG A 228 32.79 -14.42 5.89
N LEU A 229 32.01 -14.90 4.91
CA LEU A 229 32.43 -15.94 3.97
C LEU A 229 33.59 -15.47 3.10
N THR A 230 33.49 -14.28 2.48
CA THR A 230 34.57 -13.76 1.61
C THR A 230 35.86 -13.51 2.39
N ASN A 231 35.75 -13.16 3.67
CA ASN A 231 36.89 -12.99 4.58
C ASN A 231 37.36 -14.31 5.23
N GLY A 232 36.75 -15.47 4.93
CA GLY A 232 37.16 -16.77 5.45
C GLY A 232 36.89 -17.00 6.95
N ILE A 233 36.04 -16.17 7.57
CA ILE A 233 35.71 -16.21 9.01
C ILE A 233 34.25 -16.61 9.30
N LEU A 234 33.55 -17.14 8.29
CA LEU A 234 32.19 -17.68 8.45
C LEU A 234 32.23 -18.92 9.36
N ASP A 235 31.38 -18.93 10.38
CA ASP A 235 31.17 -20.06 11.30
C ASP A 235 29.67 -20.38 11.46
N PHE A 236 29.34 -21.50 12.09
CA PHE A 236 27.96 -21.89 12.37
C PHE A 236 27.22 -20.89 13.26
N ASP A 237 27.92 -20.14 14.12
CA ASP A 237 27.30 -19.08 14.93
C ASP A 237 26.63 -17.99 14.07
N ASP A 238 27.14 -17.79 12.86
CA ASP A 238 26.60 -16.82 11.90
C ASP A 238 25.26 -17.29 11.30
N LEU A 239 24.91 -18.58 11.42
CA LEU A 239 23.65 -19.12 10.89
C LEU A 239 22.44 -18.91 11.81
N ARG A 240 22.63 -18.25 12.97
CA ARG A 240 21.58 -17.96 13.96
C ARG A 240 20.71 -16.75 13.58
N PHE A 241 20.59 -16.44 12.30
CA PHE A 241 19.87 -15.24 11.84
C PHE A 241 18.35 -15.41 11.78
N VAL A 242 17.84 -16.64 11.83
CA VAL A 242 16.40 -16.94 11.92
C VAL A 242 16.01 -17.17 13.38
N SER A 243 16.56 -18.24 13.97
CA SER A 243 16.34 -18.64 15.35
C SER A 243 17.56 -19.43 15.85
N PRO A 244 17.65 -19.70 17.16
CA PRO A 244 18.46 -20.79 17.69
C PRO A 244 18.22 -22.11 16.96
N PHE A 245 19.23 -22.97 16.92
CA PHE A 245 19.16 -24.23 16.18
C PHE A 245 20.04 -25.34 16.76
N THR A 246 19.68 -26.58 16.44
CA THR A 246 20.55 -27.76 16.55
C THR A 246 20.74 -28.43 15.19
N ILE A 247 21.90 -29.06 15.01
CA ILE A 247 22.24 -29.85 13.83
C ILE A 247 22.57 -31.27 14.26
N TYR A 248 21.97 -32.25 13.59
CA TYR A 248 22.26 -33.66 13.75
C TYR A 248 22.82 -34.26 12.47
N ALA A 249 23.81 -35.15 12.57
CA ALA A 249 24.24 -36.03 11.50
C ALA A 249 23.46 -37.33 11.59
N VAL A 250 22.92 -37.80 10.47
CA VAL A 250 22.38 -39.15 10.36
C VAL A 250 23.54 -40.10 10.11
N LYS A 251 23.82 -40.98 11.07
CA LYS A 251 24.81 -42.05 10.95
C LYS A 251 24.14 -43.38 11.24
N GLU A 252 24.16 -44.27 10.25
CA GLU A 252 23.52 -45.59 10.33
C GLU A 252 22.05 -45.47 10.76
N ASN A 253 21.76 -45.85 12.00
CA ASN A 253 20.42 -45.81 12.58
C ASN A 253 20.32 -44.85 13.78
N LYS A 254 21.18 -43.84 13.85
CA LYS A 254 21.21 -42.84 14.92
C LYS A 254 21.36 -41.42 14.37
N LEU A 255 20.83 -40.46 15.12
CA LEU A 255 21.11 -39.04 14.96
C LEU A 255 22.16 -38.63 15.99
N THR A 256 23.35 -38.24 15.53
CA THR A 256 24.41 -37.71 16.40
C THR A 256 24.43 -36.19 16.32
N LYS A 257 24.30 -35.51 17.46
CA LYS A 257 24.34 -34.04 17.53
C LYS A 257 25.71 -33.54 17.08
N ILE A 258 25.73 -32.76 16.01
CA ILE A 258 26.93 -32.06 15.53
C ILE A 258 27.11 -30.76 16.31
N LEU A 259 26.01 -30.02 16.47
CA LEU A 259 26.05 -28.67 16.98
C LEU A 259 24.75 -28.27 17.67
N ASP A 260 24.88 -27.42 18.68
CA ASP A 260 23.80 -26.81 19.43
C ASP A 260 24.13 -25.34 19.71
N LYS A 261 23.40 -24.40 19.10
CA LYS A 261 23.70 -22.97 19.19
C LYS A 261 22.47 -22.16 19.57
N GLY A 262 22.60 -21.44 20.68
CA GLY A 262 21.59 -20.51 21.19
C GLY A 262 20.34 -21.17 21.78
N THR A 263 20.33 -22.50 21.95
CA THR A 263 19.23 -23.20 22.62
C THR A 263 19.49 -23.27 24.13
N SER A 264 18.54 -23.83 24.89
CA SER A 264 18.71 -24.11 26.32
C SER A 264 19.64 -25.30 26.61
N GLY A 265 20.16 -25.99 25.60
CA GLY A 265 21.02 -27.16 25.74
C GLY A 265 20.28 -28.46 26.09
N GLY A 266 18.95 -28.45 26.12
CA GLY A 266 18.13 -29.62 26.41
C GLY A 266 18.09 -30.69 25.30
N SER A 267 18.68 -30.40 24.14
CA SER A 267 18.71 -31.32 23.00
C SER A 267 19.67 -32.48 23.25
N VAL A 268 19.18 -33.71 23.15
CA VAL A 268 19.95 -34.94 23.39
C VAL A 268 21.10 -35.09 22.40
N SER A 269 22.25 -35.61 22.86
CA SER A 269 23.45 -35.80 22.03
C SER A 269 23.32 -36.92 21.00
N GLU A 270 22.56 -37.98 21.31
CA GLU A 270 22.28 -39.08 20.40
C GLU A 270 20.80 -39.47 20.49
N ILE A 271 20.17 -39.72 19.33
CA ILE A 271 18.79 -40.20 19.25
C ILE A 271 18.78 -41.45 18.39
N ASP A 272 18.23 -42.54 18.92
CA ASP A 272 18.10 -43.81 18.19
C ASP A 272 16.90 -43.76 17.24
N LEU A 273 17.13 -44.03 15.94
CA LEU A 273 16.08 -44.03 14.91
C LEU A 273 15.28 -45.34 14.87
N SER A 274 15.76 -46.42 15.52
CA SER A 274 15.01 -47.68 15.64
C SER A 274 13.76 -47.54 16.51
N VAL A 275 13.83 -46.65 17.51
CA VAL A 275 12.73 -46.43 18.43
C VAL A 275 11.68 -45.54 17.78
N PHE A 276 10.42 -45.90 17.97
CA PHE A 276 9.29 -45.13 17.43
C PHE A 276 9.06 -43.87 18.29
N GLN A 277 9.76 -42.79 17.95
CA GLN A 277 9.71 -41.49 18.66
C GLN A 277 9.35 -40.31 17.71
N GLU A 278 8.78 -40.62 16.54
CA GLU A 278 8.48 -39.64 15.47
C GLU A 278 7.50 -38.55 15.92
N PHE A 279 6.62 -38.87 16.86
CA PHE A 279 5.66 -37.91 17.41
C PHE A 279 6.26 -36.95 18.45
N GLU A 280 7.35 -37.36 19.10
CA GLU A 280 8.00 -36.56 20.16
C GLU A 280 9.08 -35.64 19.58
N TYR A 281 9.81 -36.10 18.56
CA TYR A 281 10.93 -35.38 17.98
C TYR A 281 10.75 -35.14 16.49
N ALA A 282 10.54 -33.88 16.08
CA ALA A 282 10.55 -33.48 14.68
C ALA A 282 11.84 -33.90 13.96
N ALA A 283 12.97 -33.96 14.68
CA ALA A 283 14.26 -34.41 14.14
C ALA A 283 14.21 -35.86 13.62
N VAL A 284 13.54 -36.77 14.33
CA VAL A 284 13.40 -38.18 13.94
C VAL A 284 12.52 -38.29 12.69
N SER A 285 11.41 -37.56 12.66
CA SER A 285 10.51 -37.51 11.50
C SER A 285 11.22 -36.97 10.27
N ALA A 286 11.97 -35.88 10.41
CA ALA A 286 12.80 -35.33 9.34
C ALA A 286 13.89 -36.32 8.87
N ALA A 287 14.48 -37.08 9.79
CA ALA A 287 15.46 -38.11 9.46
C ALA A 287 14.85 -39.31 8.74
N LYS A 288 13.61 -39.70 9.01
CA LYS A 288 13.00 -40.85 8.31
C LYS A 288 12.34 -40.47 7.00
N ALA A 289 11.98 -39.21 6.83
CA ALA A 289 11.39 -38.69 5.62
C ALA A 289 12.31 -38.87 4.39
N LYS A 290 11.69 -39.28 3.27
CA LYS A 290 12.35 -39.33 1.95
C LYS A 290 12.27 -38.00 1.21
N SER A 291 11.40 -37.09 1.65
CA SER A 291 11.22 -35.74 1.12
C SER A 291 11.96 -34.71 1.97
N ASN A 292 12.24 -33.54 1.38
CA ASN A 292 12.83 -32.38 2.07
C ASN A 292 11.75 -31.54 2.79
N ASP A 293 10.71 -32.19 3.27
CA ASP A 293 9.61 -31.54 3.98
C ASP A 293 10.05 -31.17 5.40
N SER A 294 9.38 -30.17 5.97
CA SER A 294 9.58 -29.74 7.34
C SER A 294 8.58 -30.40 8.27
N PHE A 295 9.04 -30.84 9.43
CA PHE A 295 8.26 -31.46 10.48
C PHE A 295 8.25 -30.57 11.70
N ILE A 296 7.12 -30.50 12.40
CA ILE A 296 6.93 -29.64 13.56
C ILE A 296 6.67 -30.52 14.79
N SER A 297 7.31 -30.19 15.90
CA SER A 297 7.04 -30.81 17.20
C SER A 297 7.02 -29.75 18.30
N TYR A 298 6.27 -30.04 19.37
CA TYR A 298 6.10 -29.17 20.52
C TYR A 298 6.67 -29.88 21.76
N PRO A 299 7.98 -29.80 22.02
CA PRO A 299 8.61 -30.55 23.10
C PRO A 299 8.11 -30.10 24.49
N TYR A 300 7.66 -28.86 24.63
CA TYR A 300 7.02 -28.32 25.83
C TYR A 300 6.12 -27.13 25.46
N PRO A 301 5.14 -26.74 26.31
CA PRO A 301 4.19 -25.69 26.00
C PRO A 301 4.86 -24.36 25.62
N GLY A 302 4.39 -23.75 24.53
CA GLY A 302 4.89 -22.46 24.05
C GLY A 302 6.17 -22.53 23.23
N LYS A 303 6.75 -23.71 23.01
CA LYS A 303 7.98 -23.87 22.23
C LYS A 303 7.79 -24.77 21.03
N VAL A 304 8.31 -24.31 19.91
CA VAL A 304 8.16 -24.94 18.61
C VAL A 304 9.52 -25.37 18.11
N VAL A 305 9.59 -26.62 17.65
CA VAL A 305 10.75 -27.15 16.94
C VAL A 305 10.35 -27.50 15.53
N VAL A 306 11.04 -26.90 14.56
CA VAL A 306 10.83 -27.20 13.14
C VAL A 306 12.08 -27.85 12.59
N ALA A 307 11.96 -29.10 12.13
CA ALA A 307 13.07 -29.88 11.63
C ALA A 307 12.92 -30.21 10.14
N PHE A 308 14.04 -30.24 9.42
CA PHE A 308 14.08 -30.71 8.04
C PHE A 308 15.40 -31.43 7.75
N SER A 309 15.38 -32.38 6.83
CA SER A 309 16.60 -33.07 6.39
C SER A 309 17.22 -32.40 5.17
N MET A 310 18.54 -32.46 5.11
CA MET A 310 19.33 -31.91 4.01
C MET A 310 20.45 -32.87 3.62
N LYS A 311 20.65 -33.00 2.31
CA LYS A 311 21.75 -33.78 1.74
C LYS A 311 23.01 -32.93 1.70
N MET A 312 24.08 -33.43 2.28
CA MET A 312 25.35 -32.76 2.42
C MET A 312 26.37 -33.32 1.43
N LEU A 313 27.59 -32.76 1.43
CA LEU A 313 28.72 -33.33 0.70
C LEU A 313 29.05 -34.74 1.22
N ASN A 314 29.77 -35.53 0.40
CA ASN A 314 30.12 -36.93 0.68
C ASN A 314 28.91 -37.84 0.96
N ASN A 315 27.75 -37.49 0.41
CA ASN A 315 26.48 -38.20 0.60
C ASN A 315 26.06 -38.32 2.09
N GLU A 316 26.60 -37.46 2.95
CA GLU A 316 26.13 -37.34 4.33
C GLU A 316 24.73 -36.72 4.35
N ARG A 317 23.96 -37.02 5.39
CA ARG A 317 22.65 -36.41 5.60
C ARG A 317 22.61 -35.76 6.97
N TRP A 318 22.27 -34.48 6.99
CA TRP A 318 22.11 -33.73 8.23
C TRP A 318 20.64 -33.38 8.43
N VAL A 319 20.25 -33.20 9.68
CA VAL A 319 18.93 -32.70 10.09
C VAL A 319 19.15 -31.39 10.82
N TRP A 320 18.49 -30.35 10.34
CA TRP A 320 18.49 -29.03 10.97
C TRP A 320 17.21 -28.86 11.76
N CYS A 321 17.32 -28.40 13.00
CA CYS A 321 16.20 -28.14 13.89
C CYS A 321 16.21 -26.68 14.34
N PHE A 322 15.20 -25.90 13.96
CA PHE A 322 14.96 -24.58 14.52
C PHE A 322 14.28 -24.69 15.87
N HIS A 323 14.67 -23.83 16.81
CA HIS A 323 14.03 -23.71 18.12
C HIS A 323 13.60 -22.26 18.33
N PHE A 324 12.31 -22.05 18.57
CA PHE A 324 11.76 -20.73 18.87
C PHE A 324 10.50 -20.84 19.74
N ASP A 325 10.12 -19.71 20.33
CA ASP A 325 8.87 -19.59 21.07
C ASP A 325 7.70 -19.35 20.12
N GLU A 326 6.50 -19.81 20.47
CA GLU A 326 5.27 -19.51 19.73
C GLU A 326 4.99 -18.00 19.65
N SER A 327 5.51 -17.23 20.62
CA SER A 327 5.43 -15.77 20.63
C SER A 327 6.42 -15.10 19.67
N ASP A 328 7.42 -15.81 19.13
CA ASP A 328 8.37 -15.27 18.16
C ASP A 328 7.72 -15.25 16.76
N LYS A 329 6.94 -14.20 16.52
CA LYS A 329 6.27 -13.93 15.23
C LYS A 329 7.26 -13.91 14.05
N ARG A 330 8.51 -13.52 14.27
CA ARG A 330 9.53 -13.48 13.22
C ARG A 330 9.96 -14.89 12.81
N ALA A 331 10.31 -15.73 13.78
CA ALA A 331 10.71 -17.10 13.47
C ALA A 331 9.54 -17.91 12.87
N LEU A 332 8.34 -17.73 13.42
CA LEU A 332 7.14 -18.36 12.91
C LEU A 332 6.86 -17.94 11.46
N SER A 333 6.97 -16.64 11.17
CA SER A 333 6.69 -16.13 9.83
C SER A 333 7.71 -16.57 8.78
N LEU A 334 8.99 -16.72 9.16
CA LEU A 334 10.06 -17.14 8.24
C LEU A 334 10.16 -18.66 8.04
N VAL A 335 9.82 -19.45 9.06
CA VAL A 335 10.06 -20.90 9.08
C VAL A 335 8.80 -21.71 8.78
N ILE A 336 7.64 -21.24 9.23
CA ILE A 336 6.36 -21.97 9.14
C ILE A 336 5.43 -21.28 8.14
N SER A 337 5.14 -20.00 8.36
CA SER A 337 4.25 -19.25 7.48
C SER A 337 4.89 -19.05 6.11
N ASN A 338 4.09 -19.01 5.06
CA ASN A 338 4.56 -18.58 3.74
C ASN A 338 4.16 -17.12 3.48
N ASP A 339 3.97 -16.35 4.55
CA ASP A 339 3.33 -15.03 4.50
C ASP A 339 4.30 -13.96 3.98
N ILE A 340 5.56 -14.06 4.40
CA ILE A 340 6.62 -13.08 4.08
C ILE A 340 7.47 -13.56 2.91
N ILE A 341 7.94 -14.80 3.02
CA ILE A 341 8.77 -15.50 2.05
C ILE A 341 8.44 -16.98 2.17
N GLU A 342 8.43 -17.69 1.05
CA GLU A 342 8.29 -19.14 1.09
C GLU A 342 9.32 -19.76 2.05
N SER A 343 8.84 -20.45 3.08
CA SER A 343 9.70 -21.10 4.09
C SER A 343 10.76 -22.03 3.47
N ARG A 344 10.45 -22.60 2.30
CA ARG A 344 11.38 -23.41 1.50
C ARG A 344 12.64 -22.64 1.09
N GLN A 345 12.54 -21.35 0.81
CA GLN A 345 13.70 -20.53 0.41
C GLN A 345 14.62 -20.25 1.60
N ILE A 346 14.06 -20.08 2.81
CA ILE A 346 14.85 -19.98 4.05
C ILE A 346 15.61 -21.28 4.29
N ARG A 347 14.95 -22.44 4.15
CA ARG A 347 15.60 -23.76 4.25
C ARG A 347 16.72 -23.94 3.23
N ARG A 348 16.50 -23.53 1.97
CA ARG A 348 17.51 -23.57 0.90
C ARG A 348 18.71 -22.67 1.19
N LEU A 349 18.47 -21.47 1.71
CA LEU A 349 19.51 -20.53 2.11
C LEU A 349 20.40 -21.12 3.20
N ILE A 350 19.79 -21.69 4.25
CA ILE A 350 20.53 -22.36 5.33
C ILE A 350 21.30 -23.57 4.80
N HIS A 351 20.65 -24.39 3.96
CA HIS A 351 21.31 -25.53 3.34
C HIS A 351 22.54 -25.11 2.51
N ALA A 352 22.46 -24.01 1.74
CA ALA A 352 23.58 -23.49 0.97
C ALA A 352 24.75 -23.07 1.88
N PHE A 353 24.48 -22.36 2.98
CA PHE A 353 25.53 -22.03 3.95
C PHE A 353 26.12 -23.26 4.64
N CYS A 354 25.29 -24.25 4.99
CA CYS A 354 25.76 -25.52 5.54
C CYS A 354 26.68 -26.27 4.56
N LEU A 355 26.37 -26.29 3.26
CA LEU A 355 27.24 -26.90 2.25
C LEU A 355 28.59 -26.19 2.15
N ILE A 356 28.60 -24.87 2.22
CA ILE A 356 29.82 -24.06 2.20
C ILE A 356 30.69 -24.35 3.43
N LEU A 357 30.08 -24.34 4.63
CA LEU A 357 30.78 -24.67 5.87
C LEU A 357 31.31 -26.11 5.84
N HIS A 358 30.52 -27.06 5.37
CA HIS A 358 30.95 -28.46 5.26
C HIS A 358 32.14 -28.61 4.30
N LYS A 359 32.14 -27.91 3.15
CA LYS A 359 33.28 -27.88 2.23
C LYS A 359 34.55 -27.40 2.92
N ASN A 360 34.45 -26.32 3.70
CA ASN A 360 35.58 -25.78 4.45
C ASN A 360 36.07 -26.76 5.53
N MET A 361 35.16 -27.49 6.19
CA MET A 361 35.51 -28.53 7.16
C MET A 361 36.24 -29.71 6.52
N ILE A 362 35.79 -30.17 5.34
CA ILE A 362 36.44 -31.27 4.60
C ILE A 362 37.85 -30.85 4.19
N SER A 363 38.01 -29.68 3.55
CA SER A 363 39.31 -29.19 3.10
C SER A 363 40.32 -29.02 4.25
N LYS A 364 39.85 -28.57 5.43
CA LYS A 364 40.71 -28.49 6.62
C LYS A 364 41.14 -29.88 7.12
N LYS A 365 40.24 -30.87 7.10
CA LYS A 365 40.57 -32.24 7.50
C LYS A 365 41.59 -32.87 6.56
N GLU A 366 41.41 -32.73 5.24
CA GLU A 366 42.35 -33.20 4.22
C GLU A 366 43.74 -32.58 4.41
N ALA A 367 43.82 -31.25 4.54
CA ALA A 367 45.09 -30.56 4.79
C ALA A 367 45.78 -31.00 6.09
N THR A 368 45.01 -31.36 7.13
CA THR A 368 45.56 -31.85 8.40
C THR A 368 46.08 -33.29 8.27
N GLN A 369 45.39 -34.12 7.48
CA GLN A 369 45.82 -35.50 7.19
C GLN A 369 47.10 -35.51 6.34
N ASP A 370 47.16 -34.71 5.29
CA ASP A 370 48.36 -34.57 4.45
C ASP A 370 49.58 -34.10 5.26
N ALA A 371 49.38 -33.15 6.19
CA ALA A 371 50.44 -32.68 7.08
C ALA A 371 50.90 -33.75 8.08
N ALA A 372 49.98 -34.60 8.57
CA ALA A 372 50.30 -35.71 9.46
C ALA A 372 51.02 -36.85 8.72
N GLU A 373 50.68 -37.10 7.45
CA GLU A 373 51.36 -38.09 6.60
C GLU A 373 52.75 -37.62 6.14
N GLN A 374 52.97 -36.31 5.97
CA GLN A 374 54.30 -35.76 5.67
C GLN A 374 55.22 -35.69 6.90
N ALA A 375 54.66 -35.76 8.12
CA ALA A 375 55.42 -35.73 9.37
C ALA A 375 55.82 -37.12 9.88
N ASN A 376 55.26 -38.19 9.31
CA ASN A 376 55.64 -39.59 9.54
C ASN A 376 56.53 -40.08 8.40
#